data_AF-A0A2V8XY77-F1
#
_entry.id   AF-A0A2V8XY77-F1
#
_cell.length_a   1.000
_cell.length_b   1.000
_cell.length_c   1.000
_cell.angle_alpha   90.00
_cell.angle_beta   90.00
_cell.angle_gamma   90.00
#
_symmetry.space_group_name_H-M   'P 1'
#
loop_
_entity.id
_entity.type
_entity.pdbx_description
1 polymer ?
#
loop_
_entity_poly.entity_id
_entity_poly.type
_entity_poly.pdbx_seq_one_letter_code
_entity_poly.pdbx_strand_id
1 'polypeptide(L)'
;MDKDSHVESETARARFISIGSVSQDVEVFAYVFAPSYEEFLAIQEQLLLRILEIAELAGTALAVPLQHTYIVRDSVPSGLGQKAKASAASGH
;
A
#
# COMPACT_ATOMS: atom_id res chain seq x y z
N MET A 1 -17.24 20.85 5.79
CA MET A 1 -17.37 19.42 5.44
C MET A 1 -18.81 19.08 5.72
N ASP A 2 -19.63 19.01 4.68
CA ASP A 2 -21.05 18.72 4.84
C ASP A 2 -21.21 17.32 5.41
N LYS A 3 -22.08 17.21 6.42
CA LYS A 3 -22.39 15.93 7.06
C LYS A 3 -23.17 15.08 6.06
N ASP A 4 -22.65 13.89 5.76
CA ASP A 4 -23.40 12.92 4.96
C ASP A 4 -24.62 12.44 5.74
N SER A 5 -25.81 12.63 5.18
CA SER A 5 -27.07 12.24 5.82
C SER A 5 -27.20 10.73 6.02
N HIS A 6 -26.45 9.93 5.26
CA HIS A 6 -26.48 8.47 5.34
C HIS A 6 -25.51 7.91 6.39
N VAL A 7 -24.69 8.75 7.02
CA VAL A 7 -23.66 8.32 7.99
C VAL A 7 -24.03 8.74 9.41
N GLU A 8 -24.08 7.76 10.31
CA GLU A 8 -24.17 8.01 11.76
C GLU A 8 -22.89 8.73 12.21
N SER A 9 -23.04 9.95 12.73
CA SER A 9 -21.90 10.86 12.94
C SER A 9 -21.25 10.76 14.31
N GLU A 10 -21.94 10.25 15.34
CA GLU A 10 -21.41 10.19 16.70
C GLU A 10 -20.29 9.17 16.83
N THR A 11 -20.38 8.06 16.10
CA THR A 11 -19.41 6.96 16.16
C THR A 11 -18.43 6.96 14.98
N ALA A 12 -18.71 7.73 13.94
CA ALA A 12 -17.84 7.85 12.77
C ALA A 12 -16.48 8.42 13.16
N ARG A 13 -15.40 7.80 12.65
CA ARG A 13 -14.02 8.20 12.96
C ARG A 13 -13.06 7.88 11.82
N ALA A 14 -12.06 8.73 11.69
CA ALA A 14 -10.84 8.46 10.95
C ALA A 14 -9.65 8.54 11.91
N ARG A 15 -8.78 7.52 11.93
CA ARG A 15 -7.65 7.43 12.88
C ARG A 15 -6.39 6.97 12.16
N PHE A 16 -5.28 7.67 12.39
CA PHE A 16 -3.96 7.17 12.02
C PHE A 16 -3.56 6.05 12.99
N ILE A 17 -3.44 4.83 12.49
CA ILE A 17 -3.33 3.63 13.34
C ILE A 17 -1.96 2.96 13.27
N SER A 18 -1.22 3.11 12.16
CA SER A 18 0.09 2.49 12.00
C SER A 18 0.95 3.16 10.93
N ILE A 19 2.26 2.95 11.05
CA ILE A 19 3.25 3.20 9.98
C ILE A 19 3.72 1.82 9.52
N GLY A 20 3.40 1.48 8.28
CA GLY A 20 3.86 0.27 7.61
C GLY A 20 5.22 0.45 6.92
N SER A 21 5.75 -0.63 6.35
CA SER A 21 7.02 -0.59 5.60
C SER A 21 6.92 0.23 4.30
N VAL A 22 5.71 0.34 3.74
CA VAL A 22 5.42 1.05 2.49
C VAL A 22 4.19 1.96 2.57
N SER A 23 3.57 2.10 3.75
CA SER A 23 2.30 2.81 3.92
C SER A 23 2.22 3.57 5.25
N GLN A 24 1.31 4.53 5.29
CA GLN A 24 0.84 5.23 6.48
C GLN A 24 -0.66 4.94 6.59
N ASP A 25 -1.05 4.14 7.58
CA ASP A 25 -2.38 3.55 7.60
C ASP A 25 -3.36 4.42 8.39
N VAL A 26 -4.46 4.79 7.74
CA VAL A 26 -5.59 5.49 8.34
C VAL A 26 -6.79 4.55 8.32
N GLU A 27 -7.32 4.21 9.49
CA GLU A 27 -8.59 3.52 9.63
C GLU A 27 -9.73 4.51 9.47
N VAL A 28 -10.73 4.19 8.64
CA VAL A 28 -12.03 4.87 8.57
C VAL A 28 -13.11 3.90 9.02
N PHE A 29 -13.87 4.30 10.04
CA PHE A 29 -14.97 3.53 10.59
C PHE A 29 -16.24 4.38 10.64
N ALA A 30 -17.36 3.82 10.19
CA ALA A 30 -18.67 4.47 10.26
C ALA A 30 -19.82 3.45 10.15
N TYR A 31 -20.98 3.78 10.75
CA TYR A 31 -22.24 3.09 10.47
C TYR A 31 -23.02 3.86 9.40
N VAL A 32 -23.63 3.11 8.48
CA VAL A 32 -24.41 3.63 7.37
C VAL A 32 -25.88 3.29 7.57
N PHE A 33 -26.76 4.28 7.39
CA PHE A 33 -28.20 4.10 7.32
C PHE A 33 -28.59 3.69 5.90
N ALA A 34 -28.92 2.42 5.72
CA ALA A 34 -29.39 1.88 4.45
C ALA A 34 -30.59 0.94 4.68
N PRO A 35 -31.70 1.08 3.93
CA PRO A 35 -32.87 0.23 4.06
C PRO A 35 -32.71 -1.12 3.35
N SER A 36 -31.70 -1.25 2.48
CA SER A 36 -31.39 -2.47 1.74
C SER A 36 -29.89 -2.65 1.57
N TYR A 37 -29.48 -3.87 1.24
CA TYR A 37 -28.08 -4.17 0.97
C TYR A 37 -27.56 -3.47 -0.30
N GLU A 38 -28.41 -3.33 -1.32
CA GLU A 38 -28.06 -2.62 -2.56
C GLU A 38 -27.78 -1.14 -2.29
N GLU A 39 -28.63 -0.47 -1.51
CA GLU A 39 -28.40 0.92 -1.11
C GLU A 39 -27.17 1.08 -0.22
N PHE A 40 -26.91 0.12 0.66
CA PHE A 40 -25.68 0.11 1.46
C PHE A 40 -24.44 0.09 0.56
N LEU A 41 -24.42 -0.77 -0.46
CA LEU A 41 -23.29 -0.86 -1.39
C LEU A 41 -23.11 0.44 -2.19
N ALA A 42 -24.20 1.06 -2.65
CA ALA A 42 -24.14 2.34 -3.35
C ALA A 42 -23.56 3.45 -2.45
N ILE A 43 -24.00 3.54 -1.19
CA ILE A 43 -23.46 4.52 -0.23
C ILE A 43 -21.98 4.22 0.07
N GLN A 44 -21.62 2.95 0.27
CA GLN A 44 -20.23 2.55 0.49
C GLN A 44 -19.34 2.95 -0.69
N GLU A 45 -19.76 2.71 -1.93
CA GLU A 45 -19.02 3.11 -3.13
C GLU A 45 -18.80 4.63 -3.15
N GLN A 46 -19.85 5.42 -2.91
CA GLN A 46 -19.74 6.88 -2.88
C GLN A 46 -18.79 7.38 -1.77
N LEU A 47 -18.75 6.72 -0.62
CA LEU A 47 -17.83 7.05 0.47
C LEU A 47 -16.39 6.69 0.09
N LEU A 48 -16.16 5.53 -0.50
CA LEU A 48 -14.83 5.08 -0.94
C LEU A 48 -14.26 5.99 -2.04
N LEU A 49 -15.07 6.38 -3.01
CA LEU A 49 -14.67 7.31 -4.07
C LEU A 49 -14.33 8.70 -3.51
N ARG A 50 -15.10 9.19 -2.53
CA ARG A 50 -14.78 10.45 -1.83
C ARG A 50 -13.48 10.37 -1.03
N ILE A 51 -13.19 9.23 -0.40
CA ILE A 51 -11.90 9.03 0.29
C ILE A 51 -10.74 9.11 -0.71
N LEU A 52 -10.88 8.52 -1.91
CA LEU A 52 -9.88 8.63 -2.98
C LEU A 52 -9.68 10.07 -3.44
N GLU A 53 -10.78 10.80 -3.68
CA GLU A 53 -10.72 12.22 -4.07
C GLU A 53 -10.05 13.08 -3.00
N ILE A 54 -10.36 12.86 -1.72
CA ILE A 54 -9.71 13.56 -0.60
C ILE A 54 -8.20 13.27 -0.57
N ALA A 55 -7.79 12.01 -0.78
CA ALA A 55 -6.39 11.64 -0.83
C ALA A 55 -5.67 12.35 -1.97
N GLU A 56 -6.28 12.39 -3.16
CA GLU A 56 -5.74 13.08 -4.34
C GLU A 56 -5.62 14.59 -4.11
N LEU A 57 -6.65 15.23 -3.56
CA LEU A 57 -6.64 16.66 -3.20
C LEU A 57 -5.58 17.00 -2.15
N ALA A 58 -5.27 16.06 -1.25
CA ALA A 58 -4.18 16.20 -0.28
C ALA A 58 -2.78 15.99 -0.90
N GLY A 59 -2.68 15.70 -2.20
CA GLY A 59 -1.42 15.41 -2.89
C GLY A 59 -0.85 14.04 -2.51
N THR A 60 -1.71 13.13 -2.05
CA THR A 60 -1.34 11.77 -1.65
C THR A 60 -2.01 10.74 -2.56
N ALA A 61 -1.57 9.50 -2.47
CA ALA A 61 -2.17 8.39 -3.18
C ALA A 61 -2.18 7.15 -2.26
N LEU A 62 -3.01 6.17 -2.62
CA LEU A 62 -2.96 4.87 -1.96
C LEU A 62 -1.57 4.26 -2.11
N ALA A 63 -1.07 3.67 -1.02
CA ALA A 63 0.20 2.99 -1.02
C ALA A 63 0.16 1.76 -1.93
N VAL A 64 0.94 1.79 -3.01
CA VAL A 64 1.18 0.64 -3.88
C VAL A 64 2.58 0.12 -3.56
N PRO A 65 2.74 -1.16 -3.17
CA PRO A 65 4.07 -1.72 -2.93
C PRO A 65 4.94 -1.58 -4.17
N LEU A 66 6.12 -0.99 -4.02
CA LEU A 66 7.08 -0.82 -5.11
C LEU A 66 8.43 -1.46 -4.75
N GLN A 67 9.02 -2.17 -5.72
CA GLN A 67 10.31 -2.82 -5.56
C GLN A 67 11.41 -1.91 -6.11
N HIS A 68 12.34 -1.50 -5.25
CA HIS A 68 13.55 -0.80 -5.70
C HIS A 68 14.61 -1.83 -6.12
N THR A 69 14.89 -1.92 -7.42
CA THR A 69 16.04 -2.69 -7.92
C THR A 69 17.25 -1.78 -8.06
N TYR A 70 18.28 -2.02 -7.23
CA TYR A 70 19.57 -1.37 -7.38
C TYR A 70 20.45 -2.19 -8.31
N ILE A 71 20.72 -1.68 -9.51
CA ILE A 71 21.69 -2.28 -10.43
C ILE A 71 23.07 -1.71 -10.12
N VAL A 72 23.90 -2.50 -9.46
CA VAL A 72 25.33 -2.20 -9.32
C VAL A 72 26.04 -2.79 -10.53
N ARG A 73 26.70 -1.94 -11.33
CA ARG A 73 27.58 -2.40 -12.40
C ARG A 73 28.93 -2.70 -11.79
N ASP A 74 29.22 -3.98 -11.58
CA ASP A 74 30.61 -4.41 -11.38
C ASP A 74 31.36 -4.15 -12.68
N SER A 75 32.20 -3.11 -12.70
CA SER A 75 33.23 -3.00 -13.72
C SER A 75 34.22 -4.13 -13.46
N VAL A 76 34.06 -5.25 -14.16
CA VAL A 76 35.06 -6.31 -14.18
C VAL A 76 36.35 -5.68 -14.72
N PRO A 77 37.46 -5.64 -13.96
CA PRO A 77 38.73 -5.20 -14.51
C PRO A 77 39.08 -6.14 -15.66
N SER A 78 39.16 -5.60 -16.88
CA SER A 78 39.62 -6.35 -18.04
C SER A 78 41.09 -6.71 -17.83
N GLY A 79 41.33 -7.96 -17.49
CA GLY A 79 42.66 -8.53 -17.35
C GLY A 79 42.82 -9.29 -16.04
N LEU A 80 42.51 -10.58 -16.08
CA LEU A 80 43.20 -11.66 -15.35
C LEU A 80 42.57 -12.99 -15.80
N GLY A 81 43.00 -13.42 -16.99
CA GLY A 81 42.79 -14.79 -17.43
C GLY A 81 43.69 -15.75 -16.66
N GLN A 82 43.14 -16.95 -16.41
CA GLN A 82 43.81 -18.21 -16.08
C GLN A 82 44.47 -18.31 -14.69
N LYS A 83 43.99 -19.25 -13.85
CA LYS A 83 44.54 -20.62 -13.78
C LYS A 83 43.52 -21.60 -13.20
N ALA A 84 43.30 -22.70 -13.93
CA ALA A 84 42.71 -23.92 -13.42
C ALA A 84 43.69 -24.61 -12.46
N LYS A 85 43.18 -25.15 -11.35
CA LYS A 85 43.69 -26.39 -10.71
C LYS A 85 42.58 -27.14 -10.00
N ALA A 86 42.49 -28.43 -10.33
CA ALA A 86 41.67 -29.44 -9.69
C ALA A 86 42.30 -29.94 -8.37
N SER A 87 41.46 -30.37 -7.43
CA SER A 87 41.72 -31.38 -6.39
C SER A 87 40.36 -31.74 -5.76
N ALA A 88 39.72 -32.84 -6.17
CA ALA A 88 39.87 -34.22 -5.67
C ALA A 88 38.89 -34.54 -4.53
N ALA A 89 38.16 -35.63 -4.73
CA ALA A 89 37.10 -36.16 -3.88
C ALA A 89 37.61 -36.81 -2.59
N SER A 90 36.77 -36.76 -1.54
CA SER A 90 36.52 -37.75 -0.47
C SER A 90 35.79 -36.98 0.65
N GLY A 91 34.57 -37.27 1.10
CA GLY A 91 33.85 -38.53 1.20
C GLY A 91 33.40 -38.67 2.66
N HIS A 92 32.15 -38.30 2.97
CA HIS A 92 31.19 -38.93 3.90
C HIS A 92 29.93 -38.07 3.98
#